data_AF-A0A7Y7IXW6-F1
#
_entry.id   AF-A0A7Y7IXW6-F1
#
_cell.length_a   1.000
_cell.length_b   1.000
_cell.length_c   1.000
_cell.angle_alpha   90.00
_cell.angle_beta   90.00
_cell.angle_gamma   90.00
#
_symmetry.space_group_name_H-M   'P 1'
#
loop_
_entity.id
_entity.type
_entity.pdbx_description
1 polymer ?
#
loop_
_entity_poly.entity_id
_entity_poly.type
_entity_poly.pdbx_seq_one_letter_code
_entity_poly.pdbx_strand_id
1 'polypeptide(L)' 'MTAEITMELVPGGTRYRALVRHKSAQDRAKHEEMGFFQGWGTCLTQLEELALRI' A
#
# COMPACT_ATOMS: atom_id res chain seq x y z
N MET A 1 2.58 -13.52 -5.32
CA MET A 1 2.71 -12.29 -4.53
C MET A 1 1.49 -12.21 -3.66
N THR A 2 1.65 -11.86 -2.39
CA THR A 2 0.53 -11.73 -1.45
C THR A 2 0.69 -10.42 -0.70
N ALA A 3 -0.40 -9.68 -0.52
CA ALA A 3 -0.41 -8.45 0.26
C ALA A 3 -1.16 -8.67 1.57
N GLU A 4 -0.58 -8.19 2.67
CA GLU A 4 -1.22 -8.05 3.97
C GLU A 4 -1.44 -6.56 4.22
N ILE A 5 -2.68 -6.16 4.48
CA ILE A 5 -3.04 -4.79 4.80
C ILE A 5 -3.54 -4.77 6.24
N THR A 6 -2.92 -3.94 7.07
CA THR A 6 -3.36 -3.70 8.45
C THR A 6 -3.72 -2.23 8.63
N MET A 7 -4.78 -1.98 9.37
CA MET A 7 -5.25 -0.66 9.74
C MET A 7 -5.38 -0.59 11.25
N GLU A 8 -4.76 0.41 11.84
CA GLU A 8 -4.79 0.62 13.29
C GLU A 8 -5.30 2.03 13.58
N LEU A 9 -6.24 2.13 14.52
CA LEU A 9 -6.67 3.41 15.03
C LEU A 9 -5.51 4.10 15.75
N VAL A 10 -5.26 5.36 15.42
CA VAL A 10 -4.30 6.22 16.10
C VAL A 10 -4.96 7.58 16.39
N PRO A 11 -4.46 8.37 17.36
CA PRO A 11 -4.97 9.72 17.56
C PRO A 11 -4.89 10.53 16.26
N GLY A 12 -6.03 11.06 15.81
CA GLY A 12 -6.11 11.88 14.60
C GLY A 12 -6.19 11.12 13.28
N GLY A 13 -6.30 9.78 13.28
CA GLY A 13 -6.53 9.04 12.03
C GLY A 13 -6.31 7.54 12.10
N THR A 14 -5.93 6.95 10.96
CA THR A 14 -5.68 5.52 10.81
C THR A 14 -4.28 5.29 10.28
N ARG A 15 -3.48 4.50 10.99
CA ARG A 15 -2.20 4.03 10.46
C ARG A 15 -2.46 2.89 9.48
N TYR A 16 -2.26 3.16 8.21
CA TYR A 16 -2.32 2.18 7.13
C TYR A 16 -0.94 1.54 6.91
N ARG A 17 -0.87 0.21 6.87
CA ARG A 17 0.35 -0.52 6.50
C ARG A 17 0.02 -1.59 5.46
N ALA A 18 0.75 -1.58 4.35
CA ALA A 18 0.74 -2.65 3.36
C ALA A 18 2.09 -3.38 3.38
N LEU A 19 2.08 -4.71 3.58
CA LEU A 19 3.25 -5.57 3.44
C LEU A 19 3.02 -6.52 2.27
N VAL A 20 3.87 -6.41 1.26
CA VAL A 20 3.81 -7.25 0.07
C VAL A 20 4.93 -8.28 0.12
N ARG A 21 4.56 -9.56 0.04
CA ARG A 21 5.50 -10.68 0.00
C ARG A 21 5.62 -11.23 -1.41
N HIS A 22 6.86 -11.39 -1.85
CA HIS A 22 7.23 -11.96 -3.15
C HIS A 22 7.86 -13.33 -2.95
N LYS A 23 7.81 -14.16 -4.00
CA LYS A 23 8.41 -15.51 -3.97
C LYS A 23 9.95 -15.49 -3.99
N SER A 24 10.55 -14.38 -4.45
CA SER A 24 11.99 -14.19 -4.52
C SER A 24 12.35 -12.70 -4.47
N ALA A 25 13.64 -12.41 -4.23
CA ALA A 25 14.17 -11.04 -4.29
C ALA A 25 14.11 -10.44 -5.71
N GLN A 26 14.29 -11.26 -6.75
CA GLN A 26 14.22 -10.81 -8.14
C GLN A 26 12.80 -10.37 -8.53
N ASP A 27 11.78 -11.12 -8.10
CA ASP A 27 10.38 -10.73 -8.35
C ASP A 27 10.00 -9.46 -7.57
N ARG A 28 10.55 -9.26 -6.37
CA ARG A 28 10.39 -8.03 -5.59
C ARG A 28 10.99 -6.85 -6.35
N ALA A 29 12.23 -6.97 -6.82
CA ALA A 29 12.93 -5.93 -7.56
C ALA A 29 12.19 -5.58 -8.87
N LYS A 30 11.77 -6.58 -9.64
CA LYS A 30 10.97 -6.35 -10.85
C LYS A 30 9.67 -5.59 -10.56
N HIS A 31 8.97 -5.93 -9.47
CA HIS A 31 7.75 -5.23 -9.09
C HIS A 31 8.02 -3.77 -8.69
N GLU A 32 9.14 -3.53 -7.99
CA GLU A 32 9.59 -2.19 -7.64
C GLU A 32 9.94 -1.36 -8.89
N GLU A 33 10.71 -1.92 -9.83
CA GLU A 33 11.07 -1.29 -11.12
C GLU A 33 9.84 -0.95 -11.98
N MET A 34 8.77 -1.75 -11.89
CA MET A 34 7.49 -1.45 -12.54
C MET A 34 6.75 -0.24 -11.93
N GLY A 35 7.28 0.38 -10.88
CA GLY A 35 6.72 1.56 -10.25
C GLY A 35 5.78 1.28 -9.09
N PHE A 36 5.99 0.17 -8.36
CA PHE A 36 5.10 -0.25 -7.26
C PHE A 36 4.79 0.88 -6.27
N PHE A 37 5.79 1.60 -5.78
CA PHE A 37 5.57 2.64 -4.77
C PHE A 37 4.74 3.81 -5.31
N GLN A 38 4.97 4.23 -6.55
CA GLN A 38 4.19 5.29 -7.19
C GLN A 38 2.74 4.84 -7.42
N GLY A 39 2.55 3.65 -8.00
CA GLY A 39 1.22 3.11 -8.30
C GLY A 39 0.41 2.84 -7.02
N TRP A 40 1.02 2.17 -6.04
CA TRP A 40 0.38 1.89 -4.75
C TRP A 40 0.07 3.16 -3.98
N GLY A 41 1.00 4.13 -3.97
CA GLY A 41 0.79 5.45 -3.37
C GLY A 41 -0.38 6.19 -4.02
N THR A 42 -0.48 6.17 -5.35
CA THR A 42 -1.61 6.79 -6.08
C THR A 42 -2.95 6.19 -5.66
N CYS A 43 -3.05 4.86 -5.59
CA CYS A 43 -4.27 4.19 -5.12
C CYS A 43 -4.60 4.55 -3.66
N LEU A 44 -3.58 4.66 -2.79
CA LEU A 44 -3.79 5.01 -1.39
C LEU A 44 -4.29 6.46 -1.24
N THR A 45 -3.76 7.41 -2.02
CA THR A 45 -4.28 8.79 -2.07
C THR A 45 -5.74 8.81 -2.53
N GLN A 46 -6.09 8.06 -3.58
CA GLN A 46 -7.49 7.96 -4.03
C GLN A 46 -8.41 7.36 -2.96
N LEU A 47 -7.93 6.37 -2.20
CA LEU A 47 -8.67 5.78 -1.08
C LEU A 47 -8.87 6.79 0.06
N GLU A 48 -7.84 7.57 0.40
CA GLU A 48 -7.93 8.62 1.41
C GLU A 48 -8.94 9.70 0.99
N GLU A 49 -8.86 10.17 -0.26
CA GLU A 49 -9.83 11.12 -0.79
C GLU A 49 -11.27 10.60 -0.74
N LEU A 50 -11.47 9.31 -1.02
CA LEU A 50 -12.79 8.67 -0.92
C LEU A 50 -13.26 8.60 0.54
N ALA A 51 -12.39 8.21 1.47
CA ALA A 51 -12.70 8.09 2.89
C ALA A 51 -13.08 9.43 3.51
N LEU A 52 -12.54 10.54 3.02
CA LEU A 52 -12.88 11.90 3.45
C LEU A 52 -14.22 12.42 2.89
N ARG A 53 -14.85 11.70 1.95
CA ARG A 53 -16.13 12.10 1.31
C ARG A 53 -17.36 11.42 1.93
N ILE A 54 -17.17 10.47 2.85
CA ILE A 54 -18.22 9.71 3.53
C ILE A 54 -18.27 10.07 5.01
#